data_AF-A0A3D8S760-F1
#
_entry.id   AF-A0A3D8S760-F1
#
_cell.length_a   1.000
_cell.length_b   1.000
_cell.length_c   1.000
_cell.angle_alpha   90.00
_cell.angle_beta   90.00
_cell.angle_gamma   90.00
#
_symmetry.space_group_name_H-M   'P 1'
#
loop_
_entity.id
_entity.type
_entity.pdbx_description
1 polymer ?
#
loop_
_entity_poly.entity_id
_entity_poly.type
_entity_poly.pdbx_seq_one_letter_code
_entity_poly.pdbx_strand_id
1 'polypeptide(L)'
;MPPKATSRPPLTHFLCLPLVTRDSKPQLQNALEAFASEITQKADPATAHVGARIGLPGKAVRPVGTLHLTLGVMSLTTQARVNEALTLLQSINVHELLETFRLGGKGSDGASAQKEESNPAASTEDAGVQHQDPKHDAAAEPRIPTTAHPLQVSLRGLTPMHSPTSTSILYSSPICRTHDLPSLCQSLVSLFRAAGLMLPDARPLLLHATILNTIYVPKVRQASGRAGHGKHKAKLTIDASGVLDRFAEHVWMEDCVLEKVAICRMGAKVVEDGGEEYVEEGARALLG
;
A
#
# COMPACT_ATOMS: atom_id res chain seq x y z
N MET A 1 15.18 -5.99 43.54
CA MET A 1 14.19 -5.27 42.70
C MET A 1 13.90 -6.14 41.49
N PRO A 2 12.64 -6.39 41.12
CA PRO A 2 12.34 -7.05 39.85
C PRO A 2 12.84 -6.16 38.68
N PRO A 3 13.32 -6.74 37.58
CA PRO A 3 13.75 -5.95 36.42
C PRO A 3 12.58 -5.12 35.90
N LYS A 4 12.82 -3.82 35.68
CA LYS A 4 11.86 -2.91 35.05
C LYS A 4 11.49 -3.48 33.68
N ALA A 5 10.19 -3.66 33.44
CA ALA A 5 9.68 -4.07 32.13
C ALA A 5 10.25 -3.14 31.05
N THR A 6 10.94 -3.69 30.06
CA THR A 6 11.48 -2.93 28.94
C THR A 6 10.32 -2.34 28.14
N SER A 7 10.31 -1.02 27.99
CA SER A 7 9.32 -0.33 27.16
C SER A 7 9.42 -0.85 25.72
N ARG A 8 8.28 -1.00 25.04
CA ARG A 8 8.28 -1.35 23.60
C ARG A 8 9.22 -0.41 22.83
N PRO A 9 10.02 -0.93 21.88
CA PRO A 9 10.87 -0.09 21.05
C PRO A 9 10.09 1.03 20.36
N PRO A 10 10.67 2.23 20.18
CA PRO A 10 9.99 3.32 19.50
C PRO A 10 9.77 2.98 18.03
N LEU A 11 8.61 3.34 17.49
CA LEU A 11 8.34 3.25 16.06
C LEU A 11 9.01 4.44 15.36
N THR A 12 9.96 4.18 14.48
CA THR A 12 10.72 5.26 13.80
C THR A 12 10.52 5.26 12.30
N HIS A 13 10.31 4.09 11.69
CA HIS A 13 10.15 3.94 10.24
C HIS A 13 9.06 2.92 9.92
N PHE A 14 8.65 2.91 8.66
CA PHE A 14 7.75 1.91 8.12
C PHE A 14 8.09 1.60 6.66
N LEU A 15 7.84 0.35 6.27
CA LEU A 15 7.87 -0.10 4.88
C LEU A 15 6.48 0.12 4.28
N CYS A 16 6.39 0.72 3.10
CA CYS A 16 5.10 0.98 2.45
C CYS A 16 5.15 0.90 0.94
N LEU A 17 3.95 0.90 0.36
CA LEU A 17 3.70 1.28 -1.03
C LEU A 17 3.10 2.70 -1.02
N PRO A 18 3.85 3.74 -1.41
CA PRO A 18 3.30 5.08 -1.61
C PRO A 18 2.22 5.05 -2.69
N LEU A 19 1.08 5.69 -2.43
CA LEU A 19 -0.05 5.70 -3.36
C LEU A 19 -0.07 6.94 -4.25
N VAL A 20 0.70 7.97 -3.89
CA VAL A 20 0.77 9.25 -4.60
C VAL A 20 1.80 9.14 -5.72
N THR A 21 1.31 9.15 -6.95
CA THR A 21 2.08 9.14 -8.19
C THR A 21 1.63 10.30 -9.06
N ARG A 22 2.26 10.47 -10.23
CA ARG A 22 1.80 11.47 -11.20
C ARG A 22 0.33 11.27 -11.60
N ASP A 23 -0.10 10.02 -11.71
CA ASP A 23 -1.43 9.66 -12.21
C ASP A 23 -2.49 9.64 -11.11
N SER A 24 -2.12 9.23 -9.90
CA SER A 24 -3.07 9.15 -8.77
C SER A 24 -3.25 10.47 -8.04
N LYS A 25 -2.24 11.35 -8.00
CA LYS A 25 -2.30 12.61 -7.22
C LYS A 25 -3.53 13.46 -7.56
N PRO A 26 -3.88 13.72 -8.85
CA PRO A 26 -5.07 14.51 -9.17
C PRO A 26 -6.38 13.84 -8.74
N GLN A 27 -6.48 12.52 -8.88
CA GLN A 27 -7.67 11.76 -8.47
C GLN A 27 -7.86 11.82 -6.95
N LEU A 28 -6.80 11.53 -6.20
CA LEU A 28 -6.78 11.54 -4.74
C LEU A 28 -7.08 12.94 -4.20
N GLN A 29 -6.49 13.99 -4.79
CA GLN A 29 -6.74 15.37 -4.39
C GLN A 29 -8.24 15.71 -4.52
N ASN A 30 -8.82 15.49 -5.69
CA ASN A 30 -10.23 15.80 -5.96
C ASN A 30 -11.17 15.00 -5.03
N ALA A 31 -10.92 13.69 -4.87
CA ALA A 31 -11.74 12.82 -4.03
C ALA A 31 -11.66 13.20 -2.54
N LEU A 32 -10.46 13.48 -2.03
CA LEU A 32 -10.26 13.87 -0.63
C LEU A 32 -10.83 15.27 -0.33
N GLU A 33 -10.74 16.22 -1.26
CA GLU A 33 -11.36 17.54 -1.10
C GLU A 33 -12.89 17.45 -1.06
N ALA A 34 -13.49 16.67 -1.96
CA ALA A 34 -14.93 16.41 -1.96
C ALA A 34 -15.39 15.77 -0.65
N PHE A 35 -14.65 14.75 -0.19
CA PHE A 35 -14.90 14.11 1.10
C PHE A 35 -14.74 15.07 2.29
N ALA A 36 -13.67 15.87 2.32
CA ALA A 36 -13.43 16.84 3.38
C ALA A 36 -14.55 17.90 3.45
N SER A 37 -15.02 18.39 2.31
CA SER A 37 -16.16 19.31 2.23
C SER A 37 -17.43 18.70 2.81
N GLU A 38 -17.67 17.42 2.56
CA GLU A 38 -18.86 16.71 3.03
C GLU A 38 -18.83 16.45 4.55
N ILE A 39 -17.71 15.94 5.08
CA ILE A 39 -17.64 15.57 6.50
C ILE A 39 -17.54 16.77 7.44
N THR A 40 -17.10 17.93 6.94
CA THR A 40 -16.94 19.16 7.73
C THR A 40 -18.24 19.92 7.94
N GLN A 41 -19.20 19.71 7.05
CA GLN A 41 -20.54 20.28 7.20
C GLN A 41 -21.22 19.70 8.44
N LYS A 42 -21.76 20.58 9.27
CA LYS A 42 -22.57 20.15 10.43
C LYS A 42 -23.91 19.62 9.94
N ALA A 43 -24.41 18.56 10.56
CA ALA A 43 -25.79 18.15 10.38
C ALA A 43 -26.73 19.27 10.86
N ASP A 44 -27.79 19.53 10.10
CA ASP A 44 -28.86 20.41 10.54
C ASP A 44 -29.65 19.71 11.67
N PRO A 45 -29.76 20.33 12.87
CA PRO A 45 -30.49 19.76 13.99
C PRO A 45 -31.95 19.40 13.67
N ALA A 46 -32.57 20.07 12.70
CA ALA A 46 -33.98 19.87 12.34
C ALA A 46 -34.23 18.68 11.40
N THR A 47 -33.19 18.18 10.72
CA THR A 47 -33.28 17.07 9.73
C THR A 47 -32.46 15.85 10.12
N ALA A 48 -31.97 15.79 11.37
CA ALA A 48 -31.09 14.75 11.88
C ALA A 48 -31.81 13.42 12.13
N HIS A 49 -32.23 12.75 11.06
CA HIS A 49 -32.52 11.32 11.05
C HIS A 49 -31.69 10.63 9.97
N VAL A 50 -30.99 9.56 10.39
CA VAL A 50 -30.23 8.58 9.60
C VAL A 50 -29.36 9.17 8.48
N GLY A 51 -28.06 9.32 8.76
CA GLY A 51 -27.09 9.83 7.77
C GLY A 51 -26.57 11.23 8.05
N ALA A 52 -26.77 11.77 9.25
CA ALA A 52 -26.26 13.08 9.67
C ALA A 52 -24.77 13.26 9.28
N ARG A 53 -24.46 14.38 8.62
CA ARG A 53 -23.08 14.81 8.34
C ARG A 53 -22.31 14.90 9.65
N ILE A 54 -21.12 14.29 9.70
CA ILE A 54 -20.42 14.02 10.98
C ILE A 54 -19.95 15.32 11.66
N GLY A 55 -19.74 16.40 10.90
CA GLY A 55 -19.30 17.69 11.43
C GLY A 55 -17.89 17.64 12.01
N LEU A 56 -17.00 16.85 11.39
CA LEU A 56 -15.61 16.71 11.81
C LEU A 56 -14.74 17.86 11.30
N PRO A 57 -13.73 18.31 12.05
CA PRO A 57 -12.72 19.20 11.49
C PRO A 57 -12.02 18.57 10.29
N GLY A 58 -11.75 19.34 9.24
CA GLY A 58 -11.11 18.84 8.01
C GLY A 58 -9.76 18.18 8.26
N LYS A 59 -9.07 18.57 9.35
CA LYS A 59 -7.82 17.94 9.82
C LYS A 59 -7.96 16.46 10.20
N ALA A 60 -9.18 15.92 10.31
CA ALA A 60 -9.39 14.48 10.44
C ALA A 60 -9.07 13.72 9.14
N VAL A 61 -9.19 14.37 7.98
CA VAL A 61 -8.86 13.81 6.67
C VAL A 61 -7.34 13.81 6.50
N ARG A 62 -6.81 12.72 5.97
CA ARG A 62 -5.38 12.57 5.72
C ARG A 62 -4.95 13.45 4.55
N PRO A 63 -3.84 14.20 4.68
CA PRO A 63 -3.30 14.95 3.54
C PRO A 63 -2.90 14.00 2.41
N VAL A 64 -3.09 14.43 1.17
CA VAL A 64 -2.89 13.62 -0.06
C VAL A 64 -1.50 12.99 -0.07
N GLY A 65 -0.46 13.80 0.15
CA GLY A 65 0.96 13.38 0.20
C GLY A 65 1.31 12.33 1.25
N THR A 66 0.36 11.98 2.14
CA THR A 66 0.56 10.98 3.19
C THR A 66 -0.15 9.64 2.91
N LEU A 67 -0.82 9.49 1.77
CA LEU A 67 -1.51 8.25 1.42
C LEU A 67 -0.53 7.15 0.98
N HIS A 68 -0.62 6.01 1.63
CA HIS A 68 0.24 4.85 1.43
C HIS A 68 -0.44 3.57 1.93
N LEU A 69 0.05 2.41 1.51
CA LEU A 69 -0.25 1.12 2.11
C LEU A 69 0.90 0.73 3.03
N THR A 70 0.68 0.69 4.34
CA THR A 70 1.72 0.25 5.28
C THR A 70 1.88 -1.28 5.21
N LEU A 71 3.11 -1.75 5.00
CA LEU A 71 3.45 -3.18 5.00
C LEU A 71 3.94 -3.64 6.38
N GLY A 72 4.70 -2.78 7.07
CA GLY A 72 5.07 -3.02 8.46
C GLY A 72 5.93 -1.92 9.05
N VAL A 73 6.09 -1.97 10.37
CA VAL A 73 6.75 -0.92 11.16
C VAL A 73 8.09 -1.40 11.72
N MET A 74 9.02 -0.46 11.85
CA MET A 74 10.41 -0.71 12.23
C MET A 74 10.85 0.24 13.35
N SER A 75 11.85 -0.22 14.12
CA SER A 75 12.57 0.58 15.12
C SER A 75 14.03 0.72 14.68
N LEU A 76 14.28 1.56 13.68
CA LEU A 76 15.61 1.89 13.19
C LEU A 76 16.06 3.16 13.94
N THR A 77 16.82 2.99 15.03
CA THR A 77 17.25 4.09 15.92
C THR A 77 18.67 4.57 15.66
N THR A 78 19.40 3.88 14.78
CA THR A 78 20.78 4.22 14.40
C THR A 78 20.90 4.26 12.88
N GLN A 79 21.83 5.07 12.36
CA GLN A 79 22.09 5.15 10.92
C GLN A 79 22.50 3.79 10.34
N ALA A 80 23.25 2.98 11.09
CA ALA A 80 23.62 1.64 10.67
C ALA A 80 22.39 0.75 10.40
N ARG A 81 21.36 0.82 11.25
CA ARG A 81 20.10 0.08 11.06
C ARG A 81 19.27 0.61 9.88
N VAL A 82 19.31 1.92 9.63
CA VAL A 82 18.71 2.51 8.43
C VAL A 82 19.42 1.98 7.18
N ASN A 83 20.75 2.03 7.15
CA ASN A 83 21.55 1.55 6.02
C ASN A 83 21.32 0.05 5.75
N GLU A 84 21.25 -0.78 6.79
CA GLU A 84 20.92 -2.22 6.67
C GLU A 84 19.56 -2.44 5.99
N ALA A 85 18.55 -1.67 6.39
CA ALA A 85 17.22 -1.74 5.79
C ALA A 85 17.21 -1.30 4.32
N LEU A 86 17.97 -0.25 3.98
CA LEU A 86 18.12 0.23 2.61
C LEU A 86 18.88 -0.76 1.74
N THR A 87 19.95 -1.38 2.26
CA THR A 87 20.69 -2.43 1.57
C THR A 87 19.78 -3.61 1.26
N LEU A 88 18.98 -4.07 2.23
CA LEU A 88 18.00 -5.12 1.99
C LEU A 88 17.01 -4.69 0.90
N LEU A 89 16.41 -3.51 1.02
CA LEU A 89 15.44 -3.00 0.04
C LEU A 89 15.99 -3.00 -1.39
N GLN A 90 17.24 -2.58 -1.57
CA GLN A 90 17.90 -2.55 -2.89
C GLN A 90 18.28 -3.92 -3.43
N SER A 91 18.47 -4.91 -2.56
CA SER A 91 18.79 -6.29 -2.97
C SER A 91 17.58 -7.07 -3.50
N ILE A 92 16.35 -6.56 -3.29
CA ILE A 92 15.13 -7.28 -3.69
C ILE A 92 14.99 -7.29 -5.21
N ASN A 93 14.86 -8.50 -5.77
CA ASN A 93 14.48 -8.70 -7.16
C ASN A 93 12.96 -8.50 -7.33
N VAL A 94 12.57 -7.22 -7.41
CA VAL A 94 11.16 -6.80 -7.57
C VAL A 94 10.51 -7.33 -8.85
N HIS A 95 11.26 -7.49 -9.94
CA HIS A 95 10.74 -8.03 -11.19
C HIS A 95 10.28 -9.49 -11.03
N GLU A 96 11.13 -10.32 -10.43
CA GLU A 96 10.79 -11.72 -10.10
C GLU A 96 9.60 -11.81 -9.15
N LEU A 97 9.54 -10.92 -8.14
CA LEU A 97 8.39 -10.85 -7.23
C LEU A 97 7.09 -10.54 -7.98
N LEU A 98 7.10 -9.53 -8.86
CA LEU A 98 5.93 -9.13 -9.64
C LEU A 98 5.48 -10.26 -10.56
N GLU A 99 6.39 -10.89 -11.31
CA GLU A 99 6.04 -12.02 -12.18
C GLU A 99 5.49 -13.22 -11.39
N THR A 100 6.05 -13.52 -10.22
CA THR A 100 5.58 -14.62 -9.34
C THR A 100 4.13 -14.44 -8.91
N PHE A 101 3.70 -13.20 -8.66
CA PHE A 101 2.35 -12.90 -8.15
C PHE A 101 1.42 -12.33 -9.20
N ARG A 102 1.77 -12.39 -10.49
CA ARG A 102 0.93 -11.90 -11.58
C ARG A 102 -0.33 -12.75 -11.73
N LEU A 103 -1.48 -12.10 -11.83
CA LEU A 103 -2.76 -12.77 -12.09
C LEU A 103 -2.97 -12.99 -13.59
N GLY A 104 -3.57 -14.12 -13.96
CA GLY A 104 -3.91 -14.42 -15.37
C GLY A 104 -2.74 -14.86 -16.26
N GLY A 105 -1.53 -15.02 -15.70
CA GLY A 105 -0.42 -15.68 -16.39
C GLY A 105 -0.64 -17.19 -16.44
N LYS A 106 -0.67 -17.79 -17.63
CA LYS A 106 -0.60 -19.24 -17.79
C LYS A 106 0.75 -19.74 -17.25
N GLY A 107 0.70 -20.43 -16.11
CA GLY A 107 1.84 -21.09 -15.49
C GLY A 107 1.40 -22.34 -14.74
N SER A 108 0.87 -23.33 -15.45
CA SER A 108 0.73 -24.70 -14.96
C SER A 108 1.35 -25.68 -15.95
N ASP A 109 2.62 -25.52 -16.28
CA ASP A 109 3.41 -26.68 -16.67
C ASP A 109 4.15 -27.14 -15.41
N GLY A 110 3.40 -27.88 -14.60
CA GLY A 110 3.95 -28.64 -13.49
C GLY A 110 4.92 -29.67 -14.05
N ALA A 111 6.18 -29.54 -13.65
CA ALA A 111 7.17 -30.59 -13.77
C ALA A 111 6.70 -31.83 -13.00
N SER A 112 6.24 -32.85 -13.72
CA SER A 112 6.22 -34.23 -13.24
C SER A 112 7.27 -35.02 -14.01
N ALA A 113 8.28 -35.47 -13.26
CA ALA A 113 9.34 -36.35 -13.73
C ALA A 113 8.86 -37.80 -13.92
N GLN A 114 9.69 -38.58 -14.64
CA GLN A 114 9.66 -40.02 -14.98
C GLN A 114 8.96 -40.31 -16.33
N LYS A 115 9.58 -41.00 -17.31
CA LYS A 115 10.51 -42.14 -17.24
C LYS A 115 11.25 -42.34 -18.61
N GLU A 116 12.48 -42.85 -18.55
CA GLU A 116 13.23 -43.39 -19.69
C GLU A 116 12.57 -44.66 -20.28
N GLU A 117 12.66 -44.88 -21.60
CA GLU A 117 13.40 -46.01 -22.22
C GLU A 117 13.18 -46.14 -23.75
N SER A 118 14.32 -46.23 -24.46
CA SER A 118 14.65 -47.03 -25.67
C SER A 118 13.92 -46.89 -27.03
N ASN A 119 14.77 -46.66 -28.05
CA ASN A 119 14.66 -46.65 -29.53
C ASN A 119 14.52 -48.09 -30.13
N PRO A 120 14.55 -48.41 -31.47
CA PRO A 120 14.88 -47.61 -32.68
C PRO A 120 14.16 -47.95 -34.04
N ALA A 121 14.66 -47.31 -35.13
CA ALA A 121 14.71 -47.73 -36.56
C ALA A 121 13.56 -47.23 -37.49
N ALA A 122 13.75 -46.81 -38.76
CA ALA A 122 14.88 -46.70 -39.70
C ALA A 122 14.49 -45.83 -40.94
N SER A 123 15.50 -45.39 -41.72
CA SER A 123 15.53 -45.13 -43.19
C SER A 123 14.61 -44.01 -43.77
N THR A 124 14.94 -43.21 -44.80
CA THR A 124 15.98 -43.19 -45.86
C THR A 124 15.97 -41.81 -46.54
N GLU A 125 17.03 -41.55 -47.29
CA GLU A 125 17.41 -40.37 -48.08
C GLU A 125 16.40 -39.98 -49.20
N ASP A 126 16.38 -38.71 -49.62
CA ASP A 126 16.67 -38.33 -51.02
C ASP A 126 16.95 -36.80 -51.17
N ALA A 127 17.80 -36.49 -52.14
CA ALA A 127 18.39 -35.19 -52.44
C ALA A 127 17.59 -34.40 -53.50
N GLY A 128 17.68 -33.07 -53.42
CA GLY A 128 17.24 -32.17 -54.49
C GLY A 128 17.85 -30.78 -54.32
N VAL A 129 18.74 -30.39 -55.24
CA VAL A 129 19.57 -29.18 -55.20
C VAL A 129 18.98 -28.07 -56.11
N GLN A 130 19.22 -26.81 -55.71
CA GLN A 130 19.36 -25.56 -56.49
C GLN A 130 18.13 -24.65 -56.69
N HIS A 131 18.12 -23.48 -56.02
CA HIS A 131 18.58 -22.21 -56.61
C HIS A 131 18.64 -21.07 -55.57
N GLN A 132 19.66 -20.23 -55.70
CA GLN A 132 19.93 -19.02 -54.90
C GLN A 132 19.11 -17.83 -55.42
N ASP A 133 18.68 -16.95 -54.53
CA ASP A 133 19.07 -15.53 -54.58
C ASP A 133 18.86 -14.83 -53.22
N PRO A 134 19.74 -13.88 -52.84
CA PRO A 134 19.84 -13.35 -51.49
C PRO A 134 18.96 -12.09 -51.30
N LYS A 135 18.21 -12.01 -50.20
CA LYS A 135 17.57 -10.74 -49.83
C LYS A 135 17.50 -10.54 -48.32
N HIS A 136 18.44 -9.70 -47.86
CA HIS A 136 18.38 -8.84 -46.69
C HIS A 136 18.01 -9.50 -45.36
N ASP A 137 19.06 -9.84 -44.60
CA ASP A 137 19.07 -9.75 -43.16
C ASP A 137 18.66 -8.33 -42.72
N ALA A 138 17.36 -8.12 -42.51
CA ALA A 138 16.93 -7.15 -41.54
C ALA A 138 17.14 -7.83 -40.19
N ALA A 139 18.30 -7.56 -39.59
CA ALA A 139 18.60 -7.91 -38.20
C ALA A 139 17.34 -7.62 -37.37
N ALA A 140 16.69 -8.69 -36.91
CA ALA A 140 15.67 -8.57 -35.90
C ALA A 140 16.37 -8.01 -34.68
N GLU A 141 16.22 -6.71 -34.44
CA GLU A 141 16.54 -6.13 -33.15
C GLU A 141 15.90 -7.02 -32.08
N PRO A 142 16.63 -7.37 -31.00
CA PRO A 142 16.04 -8.14 -29.93
C PRO A 142 14.83 -7.35 -29.42
N ARG A 143 13.63 -7.85 -29.76
CA ARG A 143 12.39 -7.34 -29.21
C ARG A 143 12.47 -7.56 -27.71
N ILE A 144 12.81 -6.51 -26.97
CA ILE A 144 12.61 -6.45 -25.53
C ILE A 144 11.16 -6.89 -25.30
N PRO A 145 10.87 -7.87 -24.43
CA PRO A 145 9.50 -8.25 -24.13
C PRO A 145 8.76 -7.07 -23.49
N THR A 146 8.09 -6.26 -24.31
CA THR A 146 7.33 -5.08 -23.89
C THR A 146 5.98 -5.47 -23.30
N THR A 147 5.95 -6.30 -22.26
CA THR A 147 4.69 -6.69 -21.60
C THR A 147 4.86 -6.99 -20.11
N ALA A 148 5.66 -6.22 -19.37
CA ALA A 148 5.51 -6.18 -17.92
C ALA A 148 4.17 -5.47 -17.61
N HIS A 149 3.16 -6.23 -17.17
CA HIS A 149 1.91 -5.64 -16.73
C HIS A 149 2.17 -4.85 -15.44
N PRO A 150 1.89 -3.54 -15.38
CA PRO A 150 2.18 -2.75 -14.20
C PRO A 150 1.32 -3.18 -13.00
N LEU A 151 1.86 -2.98 -11.79
CA LEU A 151 1.10 -3.16 -10.55
C LEU A 151 0.07 -2.03 -10.43
N GLN A 152 -1.17 -2.29 -10.83
CA GLN A 152 -2.26 -1.30 -10.83
C GLN A 152 -3.17 -1.49 -9.64
N VAL A 153 -3.47 -0.39 -8.94
CA VAL A 153 -4.29 -0.39 -7.75
C VAL A 153 -5.39 0.66 -7.87
N SER A 154 -6.60 0.23 -7.50
CA SER A 154 -7.76 1.08 -7.28
C SER A 154 -8.08 1.15 -5.78
N LEU A 155 -8.61 2.28 -5.32
CA LEU A 155 -9.18 2.44 -3.98
C LEU A 155 -10.64 2.85 -4.11
N ARG A 156 -11.53 2.08 -3.48
CA ARG A 156 -12.97 2.33 -3.46
C ARG A 156 -13.53 2.16 -2.06
N GLY A 157 -14.61 2.86 -1.77
CA GLY A 157 -15.34 2.66 -0.53
C GLY A 157 -14.61 3.14 0.71
N LEU A 158 -15.26 2.96 1.85
CA LEU A 158 -14.67 3.16 3.17
C LEU A 158 -14.95 1.94 4.04
N THR A 159 -14.02 1.65 4.94
CA THR A 159 -14.14 0.62 5.95
C THR A 159 -13.72 1.18 7.30
N PRO A 160 -14.49 0.94 8.37
CA PRO A 160 -14.07 1.33 9.70
C PRO A 160 -12.99 0.37 10.23
N MET A 161 -11.99 0.91 10.93
CA MET A 161 -11.00 0.07 11.63
C MET A 161 -11.61 -0.71 12.81
N HIS A 162 -12.72 -0.21 13.36
CA HIS A 162 -13.44 -0.83 14.48
C HIS A 162 -14.94 -0.88 14.14
N SER A 163 -15.83 -0.65 15.12
CA SER A 163 -17.27 -0.60 14.88
C SER A 163 -17.67 0.59 13.99
N PRO A 164 -18.58 0.41 13.01
CA PRO A 164 -19.21 1.51 12.26
C PRO A 164 -19.78 2.61 13.17
N THR A 165 -20.42 2.25 14.27
CA THR A 165 -21.09 3.18 15.20
C THR A 165 -20.13 3.89 16.16
N SER A 166 -18.88 3.45 16.24
CA SER A 166 -17.87 4.06 17.09
C SER A 166 -16.47 3.71 16.58
N THR A 167 -16.01 4.45 15.58
CA THR A 167 -14.64 4.36 15.04
C THR A 167 -13.91 5.68 15.13
N SER A 168 -12.60 5.66 15.01
CA SER A 168 -11.75 6.85 14.92
C SER A 168 -10.96 6.89 13.61
N ILE A 169 -11.03 5.81 12.82
CA ILE A 169 -10.23 5.58 11.63
C ILE A 169 -11.15 5.01 10.56
N LEU A 170 -11.12 5.62 9.38
CA LEU A 170 -11.71 5.07 8.16
C LEU A 170 -10.60 4.89 7.14
N TYR A 171 -10.63 3.78 6.43
CA TYR A 171 -9.64 3.44 5.41
C TYR A 171 -10.32 2.88 4.16
N SER A 172 -9.59 2.85 3.05
CA SER A 172 -9.99 2.12 1.84
C SER A 172 -9.00 0.98 1.59
N SER A 173 -9.51 -0.21 1.27
CA SER A 173 -8.69 -1.37 0.92
C SER A 173 -8.27 -1.30 -0.56
N PRO A 174 -7.01 -1.64 -0.89
CA PRO A 174 -6.59 -1.68 -2.28
C PRO A 174 -7.22 -2.84 -3.03
N ILE A 175 -7.64 -2.55 -4.26
CA ILE A 175 -8.08 -3.54 -5.24
C ILE A 175 -7.01 -3.60 -6.32
N CYS A 176 -6.38 -4.76 -6.48
CA CYS A 176 -5.43 -5.02 -7.56
C CYS A 176 -5.99 -6.15 -8.44
N ARG A 177 -6.06 -5.89 -9.75
CA ARG A 177 -6.53 -6.87 -10.74
C ARG A 177 -5.38 -7.50 -11.53
N THR A 178 -4.19 -6.91 -11.48
CA THR A 178 -3.02 -7.39 -12.21
C THR A 178 -2.18 -8.37 -11.40
N HIS A 179 -2.21 -8.31 -10.07
CA HIS A 179 -1.38 -9.13 -9.18
C HIS A 179 -2.14 -9.55 -7.91
N ASP A 180 -1.72 -10.68 -7.33
CA ASP A 180 -2.05 -11.04 -5.95
C ASP A 180 -1.28 -10.13 -4.99
N LEU A 181 -1.80 -8.91 -4.83
CA LEU A 181 -1.19 -7.86 -4.03
C LEU A 181 -0.99 -8.26 -2.56
N PRO A 182 -1.95 -8.93 -1.87
CA PRO A 182 -1.72 -9.45 -0.51
C PRO A 182 -0.51 -10.37 -0.42
N SER A 183 -0.38 -11.37 -1.29
CA SER A 183 0.73 -12.33 -1.25
C SER A 183 2.07 -11.66 -1.59
N LEU A 184 2.09 -10.77 -2.59
CA LEU A 184 3.26 -9.97 -2.94
C LEU A 184 3.74 -9.14 -1.74
N CYS A 185 2.83 -8.43 -1.08
CA CYS A 185 3.15 -7.61 0.08
C CYS A 185 3.61 -8.46 1.27
N GLN A 186 3.01 -9.63 1.48
CA GLN A 186 3.41 -10.56 2.52
C GLN A 186 4.81 -11.14 2.27
N SER A 187 5.20 -11.34 1.00
CA SER A 187 6.56 -11.73 0.64
C SER A 187 7.58 -10.65 1.03
N LEU A 188 7.32 -9.38 0.70
CA LEU A 188 8.15 -8.25 1.12
C LEU A 188 8.27 -8.17 2.65
N VAL A 189 7.16 -8.30 3.37
CA VAL A 189 7.15 -8.33 4.85
C VAL A 189 7.99 -9.47 5.39
N SER A 190 7.93 -10.65 4.78
CA SER A 190 8.68 -11.83 5.22
C SER A 190 10.18 -11.64 5.08
N LEU A 191 10.65 -11.01 3.98
CA LEU A 191 12.06 -10.66 3.79
C LEU A 191 12.58 -9.74 4.91
N PHE A 192 11.85 -8.67 5.22
CA PHE A 192 12.23 -7.72 6.28
C PHE A 192 12.14 -8.31 7.70
N ARG A 193 11.19 -9.21 7.94
CA ARG A 193 11.10 -9.96 9.21
C ARG A 193 12.24 -10.95 9.38
N ALA A 194 12.60 -11.69 8.33
CA ALA A 194 13.71 -12.64 8.35
C ALA A 194 15.05 -11.93 8.63
N ALA A 195 15.23 -10.72 8.13
CA ALA A 195 16.37 -9.87 8.43
C ALA A 195 16.33 -9.20 9.82
N GLY A 196 15.30 -9.44 10.64
CA GLY A 196 15.16 -8.84 11.97
C GLY A 196 14.99 -7.31 11.95
N LEU A 197 14.54 -6.73 10.83
CA LEU A 197 14.37 -5.28 10.66
C LEU A 197 12.97 -4.79 11.06
N MET A 198 11.99 -5.69 10.99
CA MET A 198 10.58 -5.38 11.25
C MET A 198 10.14 -5.84 12.64
N LEU A 199 9.32 -5.03 13.31
CA LEU A 199 8.79 -5.40 14.62
C LEU A 199 7.80 -6.57 14.50
N PRO A 200 7.82 -7.52 15.44
CA PRO A 200 6.86 -8.63 15.44
C PRO A 200 5.42 -8.12 15.57
N ASP A 201 4.55 -8.62 14.69
CA ASP A 201 3.10 -8.44 14.77
C ASP A 201 2.43 -9.78 14.45
N ALA A 202 1.68 -10.30 15.42
CA ALA A 202 0.98 -11.58 15.29
C ALA A 202 -0.27 -11.48 14.40
N ARG A 203 -0.71 -10.26 14.09
CA ARG A 203 -1.88 -10.04 13.25
C ARG A 203 -1.55 -10.28 11.78
N PRO A 204 -2.51 -10.77 10.98
CA PRO A 204 -2.37 -10.81 9.53
C PRO A 204 -2.12 -9.41 8.94
N LEU A 205 -1.41 -9.36 7.81
CA LEU A 205 -1.21 -8.11 7.08
C LEU A 205 -2.56 -7.62 6.53
N LEU A 206 -2.98 -6.43 6.97
CA LEU A 206 -4.14 -5.72 6.44
C LEU A 206 -3.66 -4.56 5.59
N LEU A 207 -3.72 -4.72 4.27
CA LEU A 207 -3.44 -3.63 3.34
C LEU A 207 -4.59 -2.62 3.37
N HIS A 208 -4.25 -1.37 3.67
CA HIS A 208 -5.23 -0.29 3.72
C HIS A 208 -4.57 1.07 3.52
N ALA A 209 -5.30 1.98 2.87
CA ALA A 209 -4.99 3.40 2.80
C ALA A 209 -5.86 4.14 3.83
N THR A 210 -5.27 4.71 4.86
CA THR A 210 -6.03 5.50 5.84
C THR A 210 -6.50 6.79 5.19
N ILE A 211 -7.82 7.02 5.15
CA ILE A 211 -8.45 8.22 4.58
C ILE A 211 -8.77 9.24 5.68
N LEU A 212 -9.27 8.75 6.82
CA LEU A 212 -9.65 9.58 7.96
C LEU A 212 -9.06 9.01 9.25
N ASN A 213 -8.50 9.87 10.09
CA ASN A 213 -8.09 9.51 11.44
C ASN A 213 -8.26 10.70 12.40
N THR A 214 -9.11 10.52 13.42
CA THR A 214 -9.42 11.58 14.39
C THR A 214 -8.26 11.91 15.34
N ILE A 215 -7.17 11.14 15.32
CA ILE A 215 -5.96 11.46 16.10
C ILE A 215 -5.34 12.81 15.70
N TYR A 216 -5.55 13.23 14.44
CA TYR A 216 -5.04 14.49 13.90
C TYR A 216 -5.90 15.70 14.26
N VAL A 217 -7.11 15.47 14.78
CA VAL A 217 -7.98 16.54 15.26
C VAL A 217 -7.41 17.11 16.56
N PRO A 218 -7.12 18.42 16.62
CA PRO A 218 -6.66 19.05 17.86
C PRO A 218 -7.70 18.86 18.95
N LYS A 219 -7.27 18.37 20.11
CA LYS A 219 -8.17 18.16 21.25
C LYS A 219 -8.67 19.51 21.74
N VAL A 220 -9.98 19.76 21.66
CA VAL A 220 -10.60 20.90 22.34
C VAL A 220 -10.45 20.66 23.85
N ARG A 221 -9.85 21.62 24.58
CA ARG A 221 -9.84 21.60 26.04
C ARG A 221 -11.29 21.74 26.50
N GLN A 222 -11.93 20.65 26.94
CA GLN A 222 -13.17 20.78 27.68
C GLN A 222 -12.85 21.53 28.98
N ALA A 223 -13.45 22.70 29.15
CA ALA A 223 -13.55 23.38 30.43
C ALA A 223 -14.48 22.56 31.34
N SER A 224 -13.99 21.45 31.88
CA SER A 224 -14.64 20.78 32.99
C SER A 224 -13.82 21.07 34.24
N GLY A 225 -14.39 21.92 35.10
CA GLY A 225 -13.92 22.12 36.44
C GLY A 225 -13.95 20.82 37.25
N ARG A 226 -13.19 20.85 38.34
CA ARG A 226 -12.91 19.82 39.35
C ARG A 226 -11.75 18.86 39.06
N ALA A 227 -10.79 18.99 39.97
CA ALA A 227 -9.59 18.20 40.19
C ALA A 227 -9.89 16.69 40.27
N GLY A 228 -8.94 15.88 39.79
CA GLY A 228 -8.94 14.43 39.96
C GLY A 228 -7.92 13.76 39.06
N HIS A 229 -6.98 13.06 39.69
CA HIS A 229 -5.85 12.29 39.16
C HIS A 229 -6.05 11.60 37.80
N GLY A 230 -5.04 11.73 36.92
CA GLY A 230 -4.66 10.70 35.95
C GLY A 230 -5.69 10.28 34.90
N LYS A 231 -6.32 11.22 34.18
CA LYS A 231 -7.21 10.86 33.06
C LYS A 231 -6.42 10.62 31.76
N HIS A 232 -6.28 9.35 31.37
CA HIS A 232 -6.02 9.00 29.98
C HIS A 232 -7.08 9.69 29.10
N LYS A 233 -6.65 10.63 28.26
CA LYS A 233 -7.53 11.46 27.43
C LYS A 233 -8.25 10.59 26.41
N ALA A 234 -9.58 10.53 26.46
CA ALA A 234 -10.39 9.72 25.55
C ALA A 234 -10.11 10.04 24.07
N LYS A 235 -10.10 9.00 23.23
CA LYS A 235 -9.97 9.09 21.77
C LYS A 235 -11.28 9.63 21.19
N LEU A 236 -11.23 10.60 20.30
CA LEU A 236 -12.43 11.06 19.58
C LEU A 236 -12.91 9.93 18.66
N THR A 237 -14.10 9.39 18.91
CA THR A 237 -14.75 8.44 18.00
C THR A 237 -15.99 9.08 17.38
N ILE A 238 -16.42 8.52 16.26
CA ILE A 238 -17.57 8.93 15.46
C ILE A 238 -18.44 7.72 15.14
N ASP A 239 -19.74 7.97 14.99
CA ASP A 239 -20.62 7.08 14.24
C ASP A 239 -20.41 7.37 12.75
N ALA A 240 -19.83 6.41 12.04
CA ALA A 240 -19.51 6.48 10.63
C ALA A 240 -20.58 5.84 9.75
N SER A 241 -21.64 5.22 10.30
CA SER A 241 -22.60 4.40 9.54
C SER A 241 -23.14 5.14 8.32
N GLY A 242 -23.59 6.38 8.50
CA GLY A 242 -24.10 7.20 7.40
C GLY A 242 -23.05 7.57 6.33
N VAL A 243 -21.79 7.80 6.73
CA VAL A 243 -20.71 8.09 5.79
C VAL A 243 -20.29 6.83 5.03
N LEU A 244 -20.27 5.67 5.69
CA LEU A 244 -19.97 4.40 5.04
C LEU A 244 -20.98 4.11 3.93
N ASP A 245 -22.27 4.30 4.19
CA ASP A 245 -23.32 4.09 3.18
C ASP A 245 -23.17 5.06 1.99
N ARG A 246 -22.94 6.35 2.26
CA ARG A 246 -22.79 7.37 1.19
C ARG A 246 -21.55 7.18 0.33
N PHE A 247 -20.45 6.72 0.93
CA PHE A 247 -19.18 6.57 0.26
C PHE A 247 -18.87 5.13 -0.14
N ALA A 248 -19.84 4.19 -0.04
CA ALA A 248 -19.64 2.76 -0.31
C ALA A 248 -18.99 2.49 -1.68
N GLU A 249 -19.45 3.18 -2.72
CA GLU A 249 -18.94 3.06 -4.10
C GLU A 249 -18.03 4.21 -4.52
N HIS A 250 -17.67 5.10 -3.59
CA HIS A 250 -16.84 6.26 -3.91
C HIS A 250 -15.44 5.83 -4.36
N VAL A 251 -14.96 6.42 -5.45
CA VAL A 251 -13.66 6.13 -6.03
C VAL A 251 -12.66 7.16 -5.57
N TRP A 252 -11.62 6.73 -4.86
CA TRP A 252 -10.53 7.62 -4.43
C TRP A 252 -9.45 7.73 -5.52
N MET A 253 -9.14 6.59 -6.15
CA MET A 253 -8.24 6.46 -7.28
C MET A 253 -8.58 5.19 -8.04
N GLU A 254 -8.44 5.20 -9.36
CA GLU A 254 -8.73 4.08 -10.24
C GLU A 254 -7.55 3.75 -11.15
N ASP A 255 -7.23 2.45 -11.18
CA ASP A 255 -6.25 1.78 -12.06
C ASP A 255 -4.88 2.48 -12.16
N CYS A 256 -4.48 3.12 -11.07
CA CYS A 256 -3.22 3.84 -10.99
C CYS A 256 -2.06 2.87 -10.76
N VAL A 257 -0.96 3.10 -11.45
CA VAL A 257 0.25 2.30 -11.32
C VAL A 257 0.99 2.66 -10.03
N LEU A 258 1.37 1.65 -9.25
CA LEU A 258 2.31 1.82 -8.15
C LEU A 258 3.74 1.82 -8.67
N GLU A 259 4.50 2.83 -8.30
CA GLU A 259 5.84 3.06 -8.86
C GLU A 259 6.97 2.46 -8.01
N LYS A 260 6.76 2.26 -6.70
CA LYS A 260 7.84 1.90 -5.78
C LYS A 260 7.38 1.26 -4.46
N VAL A 261 8.31 0.55 -3.83
CA VAL A 261 8.30 0.18 -2.40
C VAL A 261 9.26 1.11 -1.68
N ALA A 262 8.85 1.71 -0.56
CA ALA A 262 9.65 2.73 0.13
C ALA A 262 9.81 2.44 1.63
N ILE A 263 10.92 2.91 2.18
CA ILE A 263 11.13 3.05 3.62
C ILE A 263 10.95 4.53 3.96
N CYS A 264 9.96 4.82 4.81
CA CYS A 264 9.64 6.18 5.21
C CYS A 264 9.85 6.38 6.71
N ARG A 265 10.26 7.59 7.09
CA ARG A 265 10.35 8.02 8.49
C ARG A 265 8.96 8.34 9.03
N MET A 266 8.70 7.94 10.27
CA MET A 266 7.48 8.30 11.01
C MET A 266 7.38 9.81 11.19
N GLY A 267 6.16 10.34 11.08
CA GLY A 267 5.85 11.76 11.24
C GLY A 267 6.07 12.54 9.95
N ALA A 268 5.00 12.70 9.17
CA ALA A 268 4.98 13.53 7.97
C ALA A 268 5.40 14.99 8.28
N LYS A 269 5.93 15.65 7.27
CA LYS A 269 6.43 17.03 7.31
C LYS A 269 5.59 17.90 6.41
N VAL A 270 5.39 19.15 6.81
CA VAL A 270 4.77 20.15 5.96
C VAL A 270 5.74 20.50 4.84
N VAL A 271 5.26 20.48 3.61
CA VAL A 271 6.00 20.85 2.39
C VAL A 271 5.64 22.27 1.96
N GLU A 272 6.39 22.84 1.01
CA GLU A 272 6.29 24.27 0.63
C GLU A 272 4.89 24.69 0.13
N ASP A 273 4.16 23.78 -0.51
CA ASP A 273 2.79 24.01 -1.01
C ASP A 273 1.71 23.95 0.10
N GLY A 274 2.11 23.74 1.35
CA GLY A 274 1.22 23.59 2.50
C GLY A 274 0.66 22.19 2.70
N GLY A 275 1.00 21.23 1.82
CA GLY A 275 0.71 19.81 2.00
C GLY A 275 1.54 19.16 3.10
N GLU A 276 1.30 17.86 3.35
CA GLU A 276 2.15 17.05 4.22
C GLU A 276 2.61 15.78 3.48
N GLU A 277 3.89 15.42 3.65
CA GLU A 277 4.51 14.24 3.04
C GLU A 277 5.43 13.52 4.03
N TYR A 278 5.61 12.21 3.85
CA TYR A 278 6.61 11.47 4.61
C TYR A 278 8.00 11.66 4.03
N VAL A 279 9.00 11.76 4.91
CA VAL A 279 10.40 11.72 4.47
C VAL A 279 10.73 10.28 4.07
N GLU A 280 11.08 10.10 2.80
CA GLU A 280 11.59 8.85 2.24
C GLU A 280 13.08 8.70 2.56
N GLU A 281 13.46 7.64 3.27
CA GLU A 281 14.88 7.28 3.49
C GLU A 281 15.46 6.60 2.24
N GLY A 282 14.60 5.90 1.49
CA GLY A 282 14.91 5.34 0.19
C GLY A 282 13.81 4.44 -0.34
N ALA A 283 13.88 4.12 -1.63
CA ALA A 283 12.88 3.32 -2.32
C ALA A 283 13.48 2.40 -3.38
N ARG A 284 12.71 1.38 -3.74
CA ARG A 284 12.95 0.48 -4.86
C ARG A 284 11.81 0.63 -5.87
N ALA A 285 12.14 0.98 -7.10
CA ALA A 285 11.16 1.08 -8.18
C ALA A 285 10.52 -0.28 -8.47
N LEU A 286 9.21 -0.29 -8.72
CA LEU A 286 8.44 -1.47 -9.16
C LEU A 286 8.35 -1.54 -10.69
N LEU A 287 8.70 -0.46 -11.38
CA LEU A 287 8.84 -0.39 -12.82
C LEU A 287 10.32 -0.28 -13.15
N GLY A 288 10.83 -1.18 -14.00
CA GLY A 288 12.22 -1.23 -14.44
C GLY A 288 12.30 -1.81 -15.84
#